data_AF-A0A963FIB5-F1
#
_entry.id   AF-A0A963FIB5-F1
#
_cell.length_a   1.000
_cell.length_b   1.000
_cell.length_c   1.000
_cell.angle_alpha   90.00
_cell.angle_beta   90.00
_cell.angle_gamma   90.00
#
_symmetry.space_group_name_H-M   'P 1'
#
loop_
_entity.id
_entity.type
_entity.pdbx_description
1 polymer ?
#
loop_
_entity_poly.entity_id
_entity_poly.type
_entity_poly.pdbx_seq_one_letter_code
_entity_poly.pdbx_strand_id
1 'polypeptide(L)'
;MIALRWPEEGNGDREPWAIGVVRRFHMGEDAGLQLGVQMLASEPEIGTILQHKEGQNVEEPALVLPPVHALHLPPSLVIPRQMGVLPQEVELRSRRYRGLVDISVILEHTEAFHQVRHRPATGEQDESARGTLSS
;
A
#
# COMPACT_ATOMS: atom_id res chain seq x y z
N MET A 1 6.12 -9.81 -4.27
CA MET A 1 5.56 -9.28 -3.01
C MET A 1 4.09 -9.63 -2.98
N ILE A 2 3.55 -10.09 -1.84
CA ILE A 2 2.14 -10.46 -1.70
C ILE A 2 1.52 -9.74 -0.51
N ALA A 3 0.24 -9.39 -0.63
CA ALA A 3 -0.56 -8.94 0.48
C ALA A 3 -1.30 -10.15 1.07
N LEU A 4 -1.18 -10.34 2.37
CA LEU A 4 -1.83 -11.38 3.13
C LEU A 4 -2.83 -10.74 4.09
N ARG A 5 -4.01 -11.32 4.19
CA ARG A 5 -4.97 -10.97 5.23
C ARG A 5 -4.79 -11.97 6.37
N TRP A 6 -4.42 -11.48 7.55
CA TRP A 6 -4.23 -12.34 8.72
C TRP A 6 -5.49 -12.33 9.58
N PRO A 7 -6.11 -13.50 9.87
CA PRO A 7 -7.21 -13.57 10.81
C PRO A 7 -6.65 -13.40 12.23
N GLU A 8 -7.09 -12.37 12.97
CA GLU A 8 -6.93 -12.36 14.42
C GLU A 8 -8.08 -13.14 15.07
N GLU A 9 -7.73 -14.02 16.02
CA GLU A 9 -8.70 -14.65 16.91
C GLU A 9 -9.23 -13.61 17.90
N GLY A 10 -10.29 -12.90 17.52
CA GLY A 10 -11.05 -12.11 18.48
C GLY A 10 -11.55 -10.78 17.95
N ASN A 11 -12.87 -10.66 17.93
CA ASN A 11 -13.64 -9.42 17.97
C ASN A 11 -13.47 -8.45 16.77
N GLY A 12 -14.18 -8.76 15.67
CA GLY A 12 -14.96 -7.80 14.85
C GLY A 12 -14.28 -6.61 14.15
N ASP A 13 -13.07 -6.22 14.54
CA ASP A 13 -12.36 -5.06 14.03
C ASP A 13 -11.35 -5.51 12.97
N ARG A 14 -11.75 -5.29 11.71
CA ARG A 14 -10.97 -5.30 10.47
C ARG A 14 -9.57 -5.94 10.55
N GLU A 15 -9.53 -7.20 10.14
CA GLU A 15 -8.31 -7.98 9.84
C GLU A 15 -7.25 -7.14 9.10
N PRO A 16 -6.06 -6.91 9.69
CA PRO A 16 -5.02 -6.13 9.06
C PRO A 16 -4.43 -6.91 7.88
N TRP A 17 -4.35 -6.23 6.73
CA TRP A 17 -3.49 -6.71 5.65
C TRP A 17 -2.04 -6.58 6.10
N ALA A 18 -1.17 -7.43 5.58
CA ALA A 18 0.26 -7.40 5.81
C ALA A 18 1.01 -7.73 4.52
N ILE A 19 2.18 -7.12 4.32
CA ILE A 19 2.99 -7.36 3.12
C ILE A 19 4.09 -8.35 3.46
N GLY A 20 4.26 -9.35 2.59
CA GLY A 20 5.40 -10.23 2.67
C GLY A 20 5.97 -10.63 1.32
N VAL A 21 7.11 -11.31 1.35
CA VAL A 21 7.70 -11.99 0.20
C VAL A 21 7.65 -13.49 0.46
N VAL A 22 7.15 -14.22 -0.54
CA VAL A 22 7.19 -15.69 -0.53
C VAL A 22 8.65 -16.12 -0.58
N ARG A 23 9.08 -16.90 0.42
CA ARG A 23 10.44 -17.46 0.49
C ARG A 23 10.50 -18.94 0.20
N ARG A 24 9.39 -19.65 0.43
CA ARG A 24 9.27 -21.08 0.18
C ARG A 24 7.85 -21.42 -0.24
N PHE A 25 7.76 -22.40 -1.11
CA PHE A 25 6.54 -23.00 -1.61
C PHE A 25 6.70 -24.51 -1.45
N HIS A 26 5.77 -25.15 -0.76
CA HIS A 26 5.77 -26.58 -0.55
C HIS A 26 4.34 -27.11 -0.69
N MET A 27 4.16 -28.18 -1.44
CA MET A 27 2.89 -28.89 -1.49
C MET A 27 2.89 -29.92 -0.36
N GLY A 28 2.08 -29.71 0.67
CA GLY A 28 1.88 -30.70 1.72
C GLY A 28 0.91 -31.76 1.22
N GLU A 29 1.23 -33.04 1.44
CA GLU A 29 0.43 -34.17 0.94
C GLU A 29 -1.05 -34.11 1.38
N ASP A 30 -1.32 -33.56 2.58
CA ASP A 30 -2.69 -33.46 3.14
C ASP A 30 -3.17 -32.01 3.41
N ALA A 31 -2.28 -31.02 3.30
CA ALA A 31 -2.55 -29.63 3.71
C ALA A 31 -2.69 -28.65 2.53
N GLY A 32 -2.52 -29.14 1.30
CA GLY A 32 -2.48 -28.30 0.10
C GLY A 32 -1.21 -27.44 0.02
N LEU A 33 -1.29 -26.35 -0.75
CA LEU A 33 -0.15 -25.45 -0.99
C LEU A 33 0.18 -24.65 0.28
N GLN A 34 1.36 -24.86 0.82
CA GLN A 34 1.92 -24.07 1.91
C GLN A 34 2.90 -23.03 1.38
N LEU A 35 2.68 -21.78 1.77
CA LEU A 35 3.56 -20.65 1.45
C LEU A 35 4.24 -20.17 2.73
N GLY A 36 5.56 -20.25 2.77
CA GLY A 36 6.33 -19.61 3.84
C GLY A 36 6.65 -18.17 3.42
N VAL A 37 6.09 -17.22 4.16
CA VAL A 37 6.12 -15.80 3.80
C VAL A 37 6.92 -15.04 4.83
N GLN A 38 7.96 -14.35 4.38
CA GLN A 38 8.69 -13.41 5.22
C GLN A 38 7.91 -12.10 5.23
N MET A 39 7.43 -11.71 6.40
CA MET A 39 6.75 -10.43 6.59
C MET A 39 7.74 -9.28 6.44
N LEU A 40 7.33 -8.27 5.69
CA LEU A 40 8.16 -7.13 5.31
C LEU A 40 7.63 -5.81 5.88
N ALA A 41 6.31 -5.66 5.91
CA ALA A 41 5.63 -4.53 6.54
C ALA A 41 4.30 -4.96 7.13
N SER A 42 4.02 -4.44 8.33
CA SER A 42 2.70 -4.46 8.94
C SER A 42 1.85 -3.34 8.36
N GLU A 43 0.58 -3.62 8.06
CA GLU A 43 -0.47 -2.62 7.77
C GLU A 43 -0.37 -1.84 6.43
N PRO A 44 -0.20 -2.48 5.26
CA PRO A 44 -0.64 -1.88 4.00
C PRO A 44 -2.10 -1.44 4.10
N GLU A 45 -2.41 -0.27 3.54
CA GLU A 45 -3.77 0.23 3.46
C GLU A 45 -4.27 0.23 2.02
N ILE A 46 -5.55 -0.10 1.84
CA ILE A 46 -6.23 0.18 0.58
C ILE A 46 -6.58 1.66 0.58
N GLY A 47 -6.16 2.36 -0.46
CA GLY A 47 -6.50 3.73 -0.74
C GLY A 47 -7.08 3.89 -2.15
N THR A 48 -7.47 5.11 -2.46
CA THR A 48 -7.96 5.55 -3.76
C THR A 48 -7.14 6.75 -4.19
N ILE A 49 -6.69 6.73 -5.43
CA ILE A 49 -6.09 7.86 -6.11
C ILE A 49 -7.18 8.53 -6.95
N LEU A 50 -7.33 9.84 -6.79
CA LEU A 50 -8.19 10.64 -7.63
C LEU A 50 -7.35 11.47 -8.58
N GLN A 51 -7.73 11.40 -9.85
CA GLN A 51 -7.11 12.16 -10.94
C GLN A 51 -8.16 12.97 -11.66
N HIS A 52 -7.81 14.20 -12.02
CA HIS A 52 -8.61 15.00 -12.92
C HIS A 52 -8.07 14.83 -14.34
N LYS A 53 -8.76 14.03 -15.17
CA LYS A 53 -8.37 13.76 -16.56
C LYS A 53 -9.49 14.17 -17.48
N GLU A 54 -9.19 15.06 -18.44
CA GLU A 54 -10.13 15.48 -19.50
C GLU A 54 -11.48 16.02 -18.96
N GLY A 55 -11.47 16.71 -17.82
CA GLY A 55 -12.68 17.24 -17.18
C GLY A 55 -13.46 16.22 -16.34
N GLN A 56 -12.95 15.00 -16.18
CA GLN A 56 -13.55 13.95 -15.35
C GLN A 56 -12.65 13.60 -14.16
N ASN A 57 -13.27 13.27 -13.03
CA ASN A 57 -12.57 12.69 -11.89
C ASN A 57 -12.55 11.17 -12.06
N VAL A 58 -11.36 10.61 -12.18
CA VAL A 58 -11.13 9.17 -12.26
C VAL A 58 -10.62 8.70 -10.91
N GLU A 59 -11.31 7.74 -10.31
CA GLU A 59 -10.95 7.13 -9.03
C GLU A 59 -10.38 5.74 -9.24
N GLU A 60 -9.18 5.50 -8.72
CA GLU A 60 -8.42 4.28 -9.00
C GLU A 60 -7.88 3.68 -7.71
N PRO A 61 -7.99 2.36 -7.52
CA PRO A 61 -7.52 1.74 -6.30
C PRO A 61 -6.00 1.79 -6.22
N ALA A 62 -5.47 2.01 -5.02
CA ALA A 62 -4.05 1.96 -4.73
C ALA A 62 -3.79 1.21 -3.42
N LEU A 63 -2.67 0.53 -3.34
CA LEU A 63 -2.17 -0.02 -2.08
C LEU A 63 -1.12 0.95 -1.53
N VAL A 64 -1.41 1.54 -0.37
CA VAL A 64 -0.50 2.42 0.36
C VAL A 64 0.40 1.56 1.20
N LEU A 65 1.69 1.53 0.85
CA LEU A 65 2.70 0.78 1.58
C LEU A 65 3.43 1.70 2.57
N PRO A 66 3.51 1.33 3.85
CA PRO A 66 4.41 1.99 4.78
C PRO A 66 5.88 1.70 4.39
N PRO A 67 6.86 2.39 5.01
CA PRO A 67 8.26 2.06 4.80
C PRO A 67 8.53 0.58 5.10
N VAL A 68 9.24 -0.10 4.20
CA VAL A 68 9.70 -1.48 4.41
C VAL A 68 11.17 -1.44 4.77
N HIS A 69 11.47 -1.34 6.07
CA HIS A 69 12.84 -1.19 6.57
C HIS A 69 13.76 -2.35 6.16
N ALA A 70 13.24 -3.58 6.15
CA ALA A 70 14.01 -4.77 5.77
C ALA A 70 14.54 -4.73 4.32
N LEU A 71 13.90 -3.95 3.44
CA LEU A 71 14.28 -3.78 2.03
C LEU A 71 14.79 -2.36 1.72
N HIS A 72 14.95 -1.50 2.73
CA HIS A 72 15.25 -0.08 2.56
C HIS A 72 14.29 0.64 1.59
N LEU A 73 13.04 0.18 1.50
CA LEU A 73 12.04 0.81 0.64
C LEU A 73 11.34 1.94 1.40
N PRO A 74 11.26 3.15 0.82
CA PRO A 74 10.50 4.25 1.40
C PRO A 74 8.97 3.96 1.32
N PRO A 75 8.13 4.78 1.98
CA PRO A 75 6.69 4.79 1.72
C PRO A 75 6.41 4.86 0.22
N SER A 76 5.48 4.03 -0.24
CA SER A 76 5.20 3.90 -1.67
C SER A 76 3.74 3.54 -1.92
N LEU A 77 3.26 3.86 -3.12
CA LEU A 77 1.96 3.46 -3.63
C LEU A 77 2.16 2.37 -4.66
N VAL A 78 1.38 1.30 -4.57
CA VAL A 78 1.23 0.32 -5.65
C VAL A 78 -0.07 0.60 -6.36
N ILE A 79 0.03 0.83 -7.67
CA ILE A 79 -1.05 1.34 -8.50
C ILE A 79 -1.21 0.41 -9.71
N PRO A 80 -2.43 -0.05 -10.05
CA PRO A 80 -2.67 -0.84 -11.26
C PRO A 80 -2.19 -0.13 -12.52
N ARG A 81 -1.51 -0.85 -13.40
CA ARG A 81 -0.96 -0.29 -14.66
C ARG A 81 -2.03 0.12 -15.68
N GLN A 82 -3.26 -0.34 -15.49
CA GLN A 82 -4.42 0.00 -16.33
C GLN A 82 -4.64 1.52 -16.43
N MET A 83 -4.13 2.29 -15.46
CA MET A 83 -4.13 3.75 -15.45
C MET A 83 -3.26 4.43 -16.54
N GLY A 84 -2.33 3.71 -17.18
CA GLY A 84 -1.43 4.32 -18.17
C GLY A 84 -0.36 5.22 -17.53
N VAL A 85 -0.23 6.47 -18.00
CA VAL A 85 0.79 7.40 -17.50
C VAL A 85 0.34 8.01 -16.17
N LEU A 86 1.13 7.81 -15.12
CA LEU A 86 0.88 8.40 -13.81
C LEU A 86 1.18 9.92 -13.84
N PRO A 87 0.25 10.78 -13.39
CA PRO A 87 0.52 12.20 -13.24
C PRO A 87 1.48 12.45 -12.07
N GLN A 88 2.12 13.62 -12.08
CA GLN A 88 3.12 14.00 -11.08
C GLN A 88 2.50 14.29 -9.70
N GLU A 89 1.23 14.71 -9.67
CA GLU A 89 0.48 14.98 -8.45
C GLU A 89 -0.87 14.29 -8.52
N VAL A 90 -1.31 13.71 -7.41
CA VAL A 90 -2.64 13.08 -7.27
C VAL A 90 -3.23 13.35 -5.90
N GLU A 91 -4.56 13.34 -5.79
CA GLU A 91 -5.20 13.25 -4.49
C GLU A 91 -5.21 11.80 -4.02
N LEU A 92 -4.65 11.53 -2.85
CA LEU A 92 -4.67 10.22 -2.21
C LEU A 92 -5.69 10.23 -1.07
N ARG A 93 -6.58 9.24 -1.07
CA ARG A 93 -7.52 8.97 0.03
C ARG A 93 -7.30 7.56 0.56
N SER A 94 -6.83 7.44 1.79
CA SER A 94 -6.78 6.19 2.56
C SER A 94 -7.35 6.43 3.96
N ARG A 95 -7.27 5.42 4.84
CA ARG A 95 -7.66 5.58 6.24
C ARG A 95 -6.76 6.59 6.98
N ARG A 96 -5.45 6.55 6.73
CA ARG A 96 -4.46 7.42 7.39
C ARG A 96 -4.11 8.68 6.62
N TYR A 97 -4.48 8.77 5.34
CA TYR A 97 -4.06 9.86 4.49
C TYR A 97 -5.23 10.44 3.70
N ARG A 98 -5.36 11.77 3.67
CA ARG A 98 -6.26 12.47 2.76
C ARG A 98 -5.61 13.77 2.33
N GLY A 99 -5.31 13.90 1.04
CA GLY A 99 -4.71 15.12 0.50
C GLY A 99 -3.94 14.90 -0.80
N LEU A 100 -3.30 15.96 -1.29
CA LEU A 100 -2.46 15.89 -2.48
C LEU A 100 -1.11 15.25 -2.16
N VAL A 101 -0.63 14.38 -3.05
CA VAL A 101 0.70 13.78 -3.00
C VAL A 101 1.42 13.93 -4.34
N ASP A 102 2.70 14.28 -4.23
CA ASP A 102 3.63 14.23 -5.34
C ASP A 102 4.12 12.80 -5.55
N ILE A 103 3.92 12.30 -6.76
CA ILE A 103 4.51 11.07 -7.28
C ILE A 103 5.86 11.41 -7.89
N SER A 104 6.94 10.96 -7.25
CA SER A 104 8.30 11.43 -7.55
C SER A 104 9.16 10.43 -8.31
N VAL A 105 9.09 9.14 -7.97
CA VAL A 105 9.99 8.11 -8.51
C VAL A 105 9.24 6.79 -8.68
N ILE A 106 9.33 6.18 -9.86
CA ILE A 106 8.92 4.79 -10.07
C ILE A 106 10.01 3.90 -9.47
N LEU A 107 9.67 3.21 -8.38
CA LEU A 107 10.55 2.29 -7.68
C LEU A 107 10.59 0.93 -8.39
N GLU A 108 9.44 0.47 -8.85
CA GLU A 108 9.31 -0.79 -9.58
C GLU A 108 8.18 -0.67 -10.61
N HIS A 109 8.35 -1.33 -11.75
CA HIS A 109 7.37 -1.32 -12.84
C HIS A 109 7.22 -2.74 -13.37
N THR A 110 6.03 -3.30 -13.26
CA THR A 110 5.69 -4.61 -13.82
C THR A 110 4.63 -4.47 -14.90
N GLU A 111 4.21 -5.59 -15.51
CA GLU A 111 3.08 -5.56 -16.44
C GLU A 111 1.74 -5.29 -15.77
N ALA A 112 1.63 -5.52 -14.45
CA ALA A 112 0.38 -5.41 -13.72
C ALA A 112 0.27 -4.12 -12.88
N PHE A 113 1.39 -3.58 -12.41
CA PHE A 113 1.38 -2.43 -11.51
C PHE A 113 2.62 -1.54 -11.63
N HIS A 114 2.45 -0.29 -11.21
CA HIS A 114 3.51 0.65 -10.87
C HIS A 114 3.66 0.71 -9.36
N GLN A 115 4.88 0.62 -8.86
CA GLN A 115 5.20 1.00 -7.49
C GLN A 115 5.93 2.33 -7.51
N VAL A 116 5.37 3.34 -6.85
CA VAL A 116 5.89 4.71 -6.89
C VAL A 116 6.11 5.26 -5.50
N ARG A 117 7.16 6.05 -5.33
CA ARG A 117 7.36 6.85 -4.12
C ARG A 117 6.44 8.05 -4.16
N HIS A 118 5.76 8.30 -3.04
CA HIS A 118 4.93 9.48 -2.85
C HIS A 118 5.44 10.36 -1.69
N ARG A 119 5.10 11.65 -1.73
CA ARG A 119 5.29 12.61 -0.63
C ARG A 119 4.10 13.57 -0.59
N PRO A 120 3.70 14.11 0.57
CA PRO A 120 2.71 15.17 0.62
C PRO A 120 3.14 16.37 -0.25
N ALA A 121 2.28 16.85 -1.15
CA ALA A 121 2.57 17.96 -2.07
C ALA A 121 2.64 19.32 -1.33
N THR A 122 1.95 19.40 -0.20
CA THR A 122 2.07 20.47 0.80
C THR A 122 2.21 19.79 2.16
N GLY A 123 3.01 20.35 3.07
CA GLY A 123 3.43 19.72 4.33
C GLY A 123 2.34 19.36 5.35
N GLU A 124 1.07 19.25 4.95
CA GLU A 124 -0.03 18.78 5.78
C GLU A 124 0.02 17.24 5.87
N GLN A 125 0.93 16.74 6.69
CA GLN A 125 0.60 15.56 7.47
C GLN A 125 -0.45 15.98 8.49
N ASP A 126 -1.71 15.58 8.29
CA ASP A 126 -2.67 15.62 9.38
C ASP A 126 -2.15 14.67 10.47
N GLU A 127 -1.60 15.26 11.54
CA GLU A 127 -0.95 14.60 12.68
C GLU A 127 -1.97 13.84 13.57
N SER A 128 -3.10 13.42 13.01
CA SER A 128 -4.19 12.74 13.70
C SER A 128 -3.93 11.25 13.98
N ALA A 129 -2.70 10.75 13.74
CA ALA A 129 -2.26 9.40 14.12
C ALA A 129 -1.28 9.38 15.32
N ARG A 130 -1.08 10.49 16.03
CA ARG A 130 -0.37 10.52 17.33
C ARG A 130 -1.35 10.63 18.51
N GLY A 131 -2.11 9.56 18.72
CA GLY A 131 -2.69 9.24 20.04
C GLY A 131 -2.53 7.73 20.23
N THR A 132 -1.98 7.18 21.30
CA THR A 132 -1.72 7.71 22.64
C THR A 132 -0.62 6.80 23.23
N LEU A 133 0.59 7.32 23.41
CA LEU A 133 1.57 6.74 24.33
C LEU A 133 1.86 7.85 25.34
N SER A 134 1.05 7.88 26.40
CA SER A 134 1.38 8.63 27.60
C SER A 134 1.01 7.79 28.81
N SER A 135 2.09 7.50 29.56
CA SER A 135 2.18 7.17 31.00
C SER A 135 1.66 5.82 31.47
#